data_AF-A0A3Q1G9C5-F1
#
_entry.id   AF-A0A3Q1G9C5-F1
#
_cell.length_a   1.000
_cell.length_b   1.000
_cell.length_c   1.000
_cell.angle_alpha   90.00
_cell.angle_beta   90.00
_cell.angle_gamma   90.00
#
_symmetry.space_group_name_H-M   'P 1'
#
loop_
_entity.id
_entity.type
_entity.pdbx_description
1 polymer ?
#
loop_
_entity_poly.entity_id
_entity_poly.type
_entity_poly.pdbx_seq_one_letter_code
_entity_poly.pdbx_strand_id
1 'polypeptide(L)' 'MLVFVFSVDGPFLQILEQPKQRGFRFRYGCEGPSHGGLPGASSEKNRKTYPTVKVSSSSPV' A
#
# COMPACT_ATOMS: atom_id res chain seq x y z
N MET A 1 -4.07 -32.54 16.77
CA MET A 1 -3.21 -31.36 16.99
C MET A 1 -3.96 -30.15 16.47
N LEU A 2 -4.78 -29.53 17.31
CA LEU A 2 -5.51 -28.31 16.95
C LEU A 2 -4.57 -27.14 17.23
N VAL A 3 -4.16 -26.41 16.19
CA VAL A 3 -3.34 -25.21 16.36
C VAL A 3 -4.32 -24.06 16.63
N PHE A 4 -4.42 -23.63 17.89
CA PHE A 4 -5.11 -22.39 18.22
C PHE A 4 -4.33 -21.25 17.56
N VAL A 5 -4.90 -20.66 16.51
CA VAL A 5 -4.40 -19.39 15.97
C VAL A 5 -4.74 -18.33 17.01
N PHE A 6 -3.73 -17.84 17.73
CA PHE A 6 -3.91 -16.64 18.56
C PHE A 6 -4.21 -15.47 17.61
N SER A 7 -5.46 -15.02 17.58
CA SER A 7 -5.78 -13.71 17.00
C SER A 7 -5.04 -12.67 17.82
N VAL A 8 -4.12 -11.94 17.18
CA VAL A 8 -3.58 -10.72 17.75
C VAL A 8 -4.74 -9.70 17.70
N ASP A 9 -5.53 -9.66 18.76
CA ASP A 9 -6.60 -8.67 18.97
C ASP A 9 -6.02 -7.31 19.38
N GLY A 10 -4.97 -6.89 18.65
CA GLY A 10 -4.30 -5.61 18.80
C GLY A 10 -4.53 -4.72 17.58
N PRO A 11 -4.14 -3.44 17.66
CA PRO A 11 -4.16 -2.58 16.50
C PRO A 11 -3.29 -3.19 15.39
N PHE A 12 -3.82 -3.20 14.18
CA PHE A 12 -3.15 -3.70 12.99
C PHE A 12 -3.21 -2.67 11.88
N LEU A 13 -2.35 -2.85 10.88
CA LEU A 13 -2.29 -2.02 9.70
C LEU A 13 -2.81 -2.81 8.51
N GLN A 14 -3.84 -2.29 7.85
CA GLN A 14 -4.42 -2.84 6.64
C GLN A 14 -3.93 -2.05 5.43
N ILE A 15 -3.39 -2.74 4.43
CA ILE A 15 -3.12 -2.12 3.12
C ILE A 15 -4.44 -2.08 2.35
N LEU A 16 -4.96 -0.87 2.11
CA LEU A 16 -6.19 -0.67 1.34
C LEU A 16 -5.91 -0.63 -0.16
N GLU A 17 -4.77 -0.05 -0.56
CA GLU A 17 -4.32 -0.03 -1.95
C GLU A 17 -2.82 -0.27 -2.02
N GLN A 18 -2.42 -1.32 -2.74
CA GLN A 18 -1.03 -1.64 -3.00
C GLN A 18 -0.42 -0.62 -3.99
N PRO A 19 0.91 -0.41 -3.99
CA PRO A 19 1.56 0.30 -5.08
C PRO A 19 1.45 -0.48 -6.38
N LYS A 20 1.43 0.25 -7.51
CA LYS A 20 1.50 -0.38 -8.83
C LYS A 20 2.82 -1.14 -8.96
N GLN A 21 2.74 -2.42 -9.31
CA GLN A 21 3.89 -3.33 -9.33
C GLN A 21 4.97 -2.94 -10.36
N ARG A 22 4.58 -2.28 -11.45
CA ARG A 22 5.47 -1.98 -12.59
C ARG A 22 5.18 -0.61 -13.18
N GLY A 23 6.12 -0.12 -13.99
CA GLY A 23 5.95 1.11 -14.76
C GLY A 23 6.28 2.39 -14.02
N PHE A 24 6.68 2.31 -12.74
CA PHE A 24 7.29 3.44 -12.05
C PHE A 24 8.80 3.48 -12.35
N ARG A 25 9.31 4.68 -12.66
CA ARG A 25 10.72 4.90 -12.96
C ARG A 25 11.41 5.50 -11.75
N PHE A 26 12.35 4.77 -11.16
CA PHE A 26 13.32 5.34 -10.22
C PHE A 26 14.25 6.32 -10.94
N ARG A 27 14.71 7.33 -10.22
CA ARG A 27 15.42 8.49 -10.77
C ARG A 27 16.71 8.72 -9.98
N TYR A 28 17.76 9.16 -10.66
CA TYR A 28 18.98 9.63 -10.00
C TYR A 28 18.78 11.02 -9.41
N GLY A 29 19.56 11.37 -8.38
CA GLY A 29 19.46 12.70 -7.74
C GLY A 29 19.77 13.87 -8.69
N CYS A 30 20.60 13.64 -9.71
CA CYS A 30 20.91 14.65 -10.72
C CYS A 30 19.76 14.95 -11.69
N GLU A 31 18.70 14.13 -11.71
CA GLU A 31 17.51 14.36 -12.55
C GLU A 31 16.55 15.41 -11.95
N GLY A 32 16.82 15.89 -10.71
CA GLY A 32 15.92 16.80 -10.00
C GLY A 32 14.72 16.08 -9.36
N PRO A 33 13.71 16.84 -8.88
CA PRO A 33 12.56 16.26 -8.17
C PRO A 33 11.74 15.32 -9.04
N SER A 34 11.13 14.29 -8.43
CA SER A 34 10.30 13.33 -9.16
C SER A 34 9.07 13.99 -9.80
N HIS A 35 8.78 13.68 -11.07
CA HIS A 35 7.61 14.19 -11.81
C HIS A 35 6.24 13.63 -11.36
N GLY A 36 6.17 12.97 -10.19
CA GLY A 36 4.93 12.45 -9.61
C GLY A 36 5.18 11.34 -8.59
N GLY A 37 4.20 11.11 -7.71
CA GLY A 37 4.24 10.04 -6.71
C GLY A 37 4.04 8.63 -7.30
N LEU A 38 4.43 7.61 -6.54
CA LEU A 38 4.21 6.20 -6.87
C LEU A 38 2.69 5.94 -6.98
N PRO A 39 2.16 5.47 -8.13
CA PRO A 39 0.74 5.25 -8.29
C PRO A 39 0.27 3.99 -7.55
N GLY A 40 -1.00 3.96 -7.19
CA GLY A 40 -1.69 2.78 -6.67
C GLY A 40 -1.90 1.71 -7.75
N ALA A 41 -2.11 0.47 -7.32
CA ALA A 41 -2.30 -0.68 -8.19
C ALA A 41 -3.55 -0.54 -9.07
N SER A 42 -4.59 0.15 -8.58
CA SER A 42 -5.84 0.39 -9.32
C SER A 42 -5.83 1.71 -10.12
N SER A 43 -4.71 2.44 -10.12
CA SER A 43 -4.62 3.73 -10.79
C SER A 43 -4.72 3.58 -12.31
N GLU A 44 -5.59 4.37 -12.92
CA GLU A 44 -5.82 4.44 -14.36
C GLU A 44 -5.52 5.86 -14.87
N LYS A 45 -5.44 6.05 -16.20
CA LYS A 45 -5.10 7.34 -16.83
C LYS A 45 -5.97 8.51 -16.34
N ASN A 46 -7.26 8.25 -16.16
CA ASN A 46 -8.25 9.26 -15.74
C ASN A 46 -8.67 9.15 -14.27
N ARG A 47 -8.14 8.14 -13.54
CA ARG A 47 -8.45 7.90 -12.13
C ARG A 47 -7.16 7.60 -11.39
N LYS A 48 -6.49 8.65 -10.93
CA LYS A 48 -5.26 8.51 -10.15
C LYS A 48 -5.59 8.04 -8.75
N THR A 49 -4.95 6.96 -8.34
CA THR A 49 -4.99 6.43 -6.97
C THR A 49 -3.55 6.24 -6.48
N TYR A 50 -3.37 6.04 -5.18
CA TYR A 50 -2.07 6.00 -4.54
C TYR A 50 -2.01 4.88 -3.48
N PRO A 51 -0.81 4.41 -3.12
CA PRO A 51 -0.64 3.46 -2.03
C PRO A 51 -1.29 4.00 -0.76
N THR A 52 -2.21 3.23 -0.19
CA THR A 52 -3.03 3.68 0.94
C THR A 52 -3.09 2.58 2.00
N VAL A 53 -2.93 2.98 3.25
CA VAL A 53 -3.02 2.11 4.42
C VAL A 53 -4.03 2.66 5.42
N LYS A 54 -4.55 1.79 6.28
CA LYS A 54 -5.46 2.13 7.38
C LYS A 54 -4.98 1.45 8.65
N VAL A 55 -4.91 2.21 9.73
CA VAL A 55 -4.75 1.65 11.08
C VAL A 55 -6.12 1.31 11.62
N SER A 56 -6.27 0.10 12.15
CA SER A 56 -7.54 -0.41 12.67
C SER A 56 -7.31 -1.11 14.00
N SER A 57 -8.24 -0.91 14.93
CA SER A 57 -8.12 -1.38 16.31
C SER A 57 -8.49 -2.84 16.53
N SER A 58 -9.18 -3.49 15.58
CA SER A 58 -9.68 -4.86 15.72
C SER A 58 -9.44 -5.69 14.46
N SER A 59 -8.67 -6.78 14.57
CA SER A 59 -8.40 -7.72 13.47
C SER A 59 -9.69 -8.19 12.80
N PRO A 60 -9.75 -8.29 11.46
CA PRO A 60 -10.91 -8.82 10.77
C PRO A 60 -10.94 -10.32 11.07
N VAL A 61 -11.81 -10.70 12.01
CA VAL A 61 -12.17 -12.10 12.27
C VAL A 61 -12.89 -12.66 11.06
#